data_AF-A0A853C4L7-F1
#
_entry.id   AF-A0A853C4L7-F1
#
_cell.length_a   1.000
_cell.length_b   1.000
_cell.length_c   1.000
_cell.angle_alpha   90.00
_cell.angle_beta   90.00
_cell.angle_gamma   90.00
#
_symmetry.space_group_name_H-M   'P 1'
#
loop_
_entity.id
_entity.type
_entity.pdbx_description
1 polymer ?
#
loop_
_entity_poly.entity_id
_entity_poly.type
_entity_poly.pdbx_seq_one_letter_code
_entity_poly.pdbx_strand_id
1 'polypeptide(L)'
;MAAHHDDDLGAAYTRSRRPVVLVWSGWFDRIDDAYAFEKQIQGWNRRKRQALINNEWHQLPALSRRSAVQRRDAEADHPDPPSR
;
A
#
# COMPACT_ATOMS: atom_id res chain seq x y z
N MET A 1 -22.75 -16.90 -11.22
CA MET A 1 -21.80 -15.78 -11.35
C MET A 1 -20.71 -15.95 -10.30
N ALA A 2 -19.45 -15.83 -10.74
CA ALA A 2 -18.21 -15.58 -9.99
C ALA A 2 -17.12 -16.68 -10.01
N ALA A 3 -16.02 -16.29 -10.66
CA ALA A 3 -14.63 -16.69 -10.50
C ALA A 3 -14.17 -18.07 -11.01
N HIS A 4 -13.74 -18.09 -12.28
CA HIS A 4 -12.86 -19.10 -12.85
C HIS A 4 -11.52 -19.10 -12.08
N HIS A 5 -11.37 -20.03 -11.13
CA HIS A 5 -10.12 -20.25 -10.40
C HIS A 5 -9.30 -21.43 -10.95
N ASP A 6 -9.75 -22.06 -12.03
CA ASP A 6 -9.17 -23.30 -12.57
C ASP A 6 -8.63 -23.14 -13.98
N ASP A 7 -7.93 -22.03 -14.25
CA ASP A 7 -7.03 -22.02 -15.40
C ASP A 7 -5.71 -22.70 -15.00
N ASP A 8 -5.70 -24.02 -15.23
CA ASP A 8 -4.51 -24.89 -15.37
C ASP A 8 -3.51 -24.41 -16.44
N LEU A 9 -3.68 -23.19 -16.95
CA LEU A 9 -2.88 -22.52 -17.98
C LEU A 9 -2.13 -21.27 -17.46
N GLY A 10 -2.29 -20.92 -16.17
CA GLY A 10 -1.68 -19.74 -15.56
C GLY A 10 -0.24 -19.95 -15.09
N ALA A 11 0.73 -19.59 -15.94
CA ALA A 11 2.14 -19.28 -15.65
C ALA A 11 2.85 -20.10 -14.55
N ALA A 12 3.79 -20.97 -14.96
CA ALA A 12 4.65 -21.78 -14.10
C ALA A 12 5.38 -21.01 -12.97
N TYR A 13 5.53 -19.69 -13.08
CA TYR A 13 6.23 -18.83 -12.12
C TYR A 13 5.48 -18.64 -10.78
N THR A 14 4.15 -18.75 -10.77
CA THR A 14 3.30 -18.46 -9.59
C THR A 14 2.83 -19.70 -8.82
N ARG A 15 3.29 -20.90 -9.20
CA ARG A 15 2.87 -22.17 -8.57
C ARG A 15 3.45 -22.37 -7.16
N SER A 16 4.60 -21.79 -6.84
CA SER A 16 5.34 -22.05 -5.60
C SER A 16 4.96 -21.15 -4.41
N ARG A 17 4.16 -20.10 -4.61
CA ARG A 17 3.81 -19.11 -3.56
C ARG A 17 2.30 -18.95 -3.39
N ARG A 18 1.57 -20.06 -3.43
CA ARG A 18 0.12 -20.08 -3.17
C ARG A 18 -0.12 -20.20 -1.66
N PRO A 19 -1.11 -19.49 -1.09
CA PRO A 19 -2.13 -18.67 -1.77
C PRO A 19 -1.69 -17.20 -1.96
N VAL A 20 -2.00 -16.64 -3.13
CA VAL A 20 -1.96 -15.19 -3.35
C VAL A 20 -3.36 -14.63 -3.08
N VAL A 21 -3.47 -13.63 -2.22
CA VAL A 21 -4.73 -12.96 -1.88
C VAL A 21 -4.74 -11.59 -2.54
N LEU A 22 -5.79 -11.28 -3.29
CA LEU A 22 -6.03 -9.93 -3.79
C LEU A 22 -6.42 -9.03 -2.60
N VAL A 23 -5.49 -8.18 -2.17
CA VAL A 23 -5.68 -7.29 -1.01
C VAL A 23 -6.12 -5.87 -1.41
N TRP A 24 -5.97 -5.49 -2.68
CA TRP A 24 -6.36 -4.16 -3.16
C TRP A 24 -6.56 -4.18 -4.69
N SER A 25 -7.60 -3.48 -5.16
CA SER A 25 -7.83 -3.15 -6.58
C SER A 25 -8.37 -1.72 -6.70
N GLY A 26 -8.03 -1.05 -7.78
CA GLY A 26 -8.49 0.31 -8.07
C GLY A 26 -9.06 0.41 -9.48
N TRP A 27 -10.11 1.21 -9.64
CA TRP A 27 -10.72 1.50 -10.94
C TRP A 27 -10.26 2.89 -11.42
N PHE A 28 -9.99 2.99 -12.73
CA PHE A 28 -9.55 4.21 -13.38
C PHE A 28 -10.28 4.37 -14.72
N ASP A 29 -10.74 5.58 -15.02
CA ASP A 29 -11.41 5.90 -16.30
C ASP A 29 -10.46 5.77 -17.50
N ARG A 30 -9.17 6.02 -17.29
CA ARG A 30 -8.14 6.03 -18.34
C ARG A 30 -7.01 5.08 -17.99
N ILE A 31 -6.47 4.43 -19.02
CA ILE A 31 -5.29 3.56 -18.91
C ILE A 31 -4.06 4.36 -18.45
N ASP A 32 -3.93 5.60 -18.91
CA ASP A 32 -2.82 6.50 -18.53
C ASP A 32 -2.77 6.74 -17.01
N ASP A 33 -3.93 6.94 -16.40
CA ASP A 33 -4.05 7.18 -14.95
C ASP A 33 -3.69 5.92 -14.16
N ALA A 34 -4.18 4.75 -14.61
CA ALA A 34 -3.81 3.47 -14.03
C ALA A 34 -2.30 3.21 -14.11
N TYR A 35 -1.68 3.51 -15.26
CA TYR A 35 -0.24 3.33 -15.46
C TYR A 35 0.59 4.28 -14.58
N ALA A 36 0.21 5.56 -14.52
CA ALA A 36 0.88 6.53 -13.66
C ALA A 36 0.79 6.13 -12.18
N PHE A 37 -0.39 5.67 -11.75
CA PHE A 37 -0.61 5.19 -10.39
C PHE A 37 0.20 3.92 -10.07
N GLU A 38 0.27 2.97 -11.00
CA GLU A 38 1.11 1.78 -10.86
C GLU A 38 2.58 2.15 -10.67
N LYS A 39 3.11 3.05 -11.52
CA LYS A 39 4.48 3.57 -11.39
C LYS A 39 4.73 4.25 -10.05
N GLN A 40 3.75 4.98 -9.54
CA GLN A 40 3.83 5.59 -8.23
C GLN A 40 3.91 4.54 -7.11
N ILE A 41 3.10 3.48 -7.14
CA ILE A 41 3.11 2.41 -6.12
C ILE A 41 4.39 1.56 -6.17
N GLN A 42 4.97 1.35 -7.36
CA GLN A 42 6.22 0.59 -7.51
C GLN A 42 7.34 1.17 -6.62
N GLY A 43 7.39 2.50 -6.45
CA GLY A 43 8.34 3.19 -5.58
C GLY A 43 7.94 3.27 -4.09
N TRP A 44 6.76 2.81 -3.71
CA TRP A 44 6.28 2.94 -2.32
C TRP A 44 6.93 1.93 -1.38
N ASN A 45 7.28 2.43 -0.19
CA ASN A 45 7.66 1.56 0.92
C ASN A 45 6.46 0.75 1.43
N ARG A 46 6.75 -0.28 2.25
CA ARG A 46 5.72 -1.18 2.81
C ARG A 46 4.60 -0.44 3.55
N ARG A 47 4.92 0.64 4.29
CA ARG A 47 3.93 1.40 5.09
C ARG A 47 2.89 2.09 4.20
N LYS A 48 3.33 2.75 3.12
CA LYS A 48 2.41 3.38 2.16
C LYS A 48 1.50 2.37 1.47
N ARG A 49 2.06 1.21 1.07
CA ARG A 49 1.25 0.12 0.48
C ARG A 49 0.24 -0.44 1.48
N GLN A 50 0.60 -0.56 2.75
CA GLN A 50 -0.34 -0.98 3.79
C GLN A 50 -1.46 0.05 4.01
N ALA A 51 -1.12 1.33 4.07
CA ALA A 51 -2.13 2.40 4.17
C ALA A 51 -3.09 2.37 2.98
N LEU A 52 -2.59 2.09 1.77
CA LEU A 52 -3.43 1.90 0.58
C LEU A 52 -4.39 0.69 0.73
N ILE A 53 -3.87 -0.46 1.15
CA ILE A 53 -4.65 -1.67 1.38
C ILE A 53 -5.73 -1.44 2.45
N ASN A 54 -5.41 -0.69 3.51
CA ASN A 54 -6.33 -0.35 4.60
C ASN A 54 -7.31 0.78 4.25
N ASN A 55 -7.27 1.34 3.04
CA ASN A 55 -8.05 2.50 2.63
C ASN A 55 -7.77 3.78 3.46
N GLU A 56 -6.58 3.86 4.06
CA GLU A 56 -6.08 4.98 4.88
C GLU A 56 -5.40 6.05 4.01
N TRP A 57 -6.12 6.53 2.99
CA TRP A 57 -5.61 7.52 2.03
C TRP A 57 -5.11 8.80 2.68
N HIS A 58 -5.74 9.20 3.79
CA HIS A 58 -5.37 10.38 4.58
C HIS A 58 -3.97 10.28 5.22
N GLN A 59 -3.44 9.07 5.41
CA GLN A 59 -2.09 8.87 5.97
C GLN A 59 -0.99 8.92 4.91
N LEU A 60 -1.33 8.75 3.62
CA LEU A 60 -0.35 8.74 2.53
C LEU A 60 0.50 10.02 2.45
N PRO A 61 -0.05 11.24 2.62
CA PRO A 61 0.76 12.46 2.65
C PRO A 61 1.78 12.46 3.79
N ALA A 62 1.37 12.08 5.00
CA ALA A 62 2.26 12.00 6.17
C ALA A 62 3.36 10.95 5.97
N LEU A 63 3.02 9.79 5.39
CA LEU A 63 3.95 8.73 5.05
C LEU A 63 4.88 9.08 3.87
N SER A 64 4.54 10.12 3.10
CA SER A 64 5.39 10.66 2.03
C SER A 64 6.41 11.68 2.51
N ARG A 65 6.25 12.22 3.71
CA ARG A 65 7.21 13.15 4.31
C ARG A 65 8.48 12.40 4.71
N ARG A 66 9.63 13.08 4.63
CA ARG A 66 10.95 12.53 4.98
C ARG A 66 10.93 12.02 6.43
N SER A 67 11.61 10.89 6.69
CA SER A 67 11.71 10.23 8.00
C SER A 67 12.18 11.15 9.14
N ALA A 68 12.94 12.20 8.82
CA ALA A 68 13.35 13.22 9.79
C ALA A 68 12.18 14.06 10.35
N VAL A 69 11.12 14.27 9.55
CA VAL A 69 9.90 14.98 9.98
C VAL A 69 9.00 14.06 10.79
N GLN A 70 8.88 12.79 10.40
CA GLN A 70 8.08 11.79 11.13
C GLN A 70 8.56 11.56 12.57
N ARG A 71 9.88 11.62 12.82
CA ARG A 71 10.41 11.52 14.20
C ARG A 71 10.00 12.69 15.08
N ARG A 72 9.97 13.90 14.53
CA ARG A 72 9.57 15.12 15.25
C ARG A 72 8.08 15.13 15.58
N ASP A 73 7.25 14.73 14.62
CA ASP A 73 5.79 14.68 14.81
C ASP A 73 5.41 13.60 15.86
N ALA A 74 6.11 12.46 15.89
CA ALA A 74 5.89 11.41 16.89
C ALA A 74 6.35 11.81 18.31
N GLU A 75 7.42 12.60 18.43
CA GLU A 75 7.91 13.13 19.70
C GLU A 75 7.02 14.24 20.25
N ALA A 76 6.28 14.95 19.39
CA ALA A 76 5.33 15.98 19.79
C ALA A 76 3.97 15.42 20.26
N ASP A 77 3.56 14.25 19.77
CA ASP A 77 2.27 13.61 20.10
C ASP A 77 2.31 12.81 21.42
N HIS A 78 3.51 12.44 21.88
CA HIS A 78 3.73 11.85 23.19
C HIS A 78 4.54 12.82 24.05
N PRO A 79 3.92 13.84 24.68
CA PRO A 79 4.62 14.66 25.64
C PRO A 79 5.11 13.72 26.75
N ASP A 80 6.41 13.78 27.02
CA ASP A 80 7.06 13.08 28.12
C ASP A 80 6.19 13.28 29.38
N PRO A 81 5.70 12.22 30.05
CA PRO A 81 4.91 12.40 31.25
C PRO A 81 5.77 13.18 32.26
N PRO A 82 5.21 14.20 32.93
CA PRO A 82 5.99 15.04 33.82
C PRO A 82 6.70 14.16 34.84
N SER A 83 8.03 14.27 34.87
CA SER A 83 8.85 13.62 35.87
C SER A 83 8.61 14.30 37.22
N ARG A 84 7.81 13.62 38.06
CA ARG A 84 7.59 13.83 39.51
C ARG A 84 6.83 15.06 39.97
#